data_AF-A0A377TNR4-F1
#
_entry.id   AF-A0A377TNR4-F1
#
_cell.length_a   1.000
_cell.length_b   1.000
_cell.length_c   1.000
_cell.angle_alpha   90.00
_cell.angle_beta   90.00
_cell.angle_gamma   90.00
#
_symmetry.space_group_name_H-M   'P 1'
#
loop_
_entity.id
_entity.type
_entity.pdbx_description
1 polymer ?
#
loop_
_entity_poly.entity_id
_entity_poly.type
_entity_poly.pdbx_seq_one_letter_code
_entity_poly.pdbx_strand_id
1 'polypeptide(L)' 'MDIVVDYNGRRFHGVGLATDIVESSAKAMVHVLNNIWRAAEVEKELQRKAQNKENNKETV' A
#
# COMPACT_ATOMS: atom_id res chain seq x y z
N MET A 1 0.13 -0.91 19.42
CA MET A 1 0.10 0.48 18.90
C MET A 1 -0.54 0.49 17.53
N ASP A 2 -1.30 1.55 17.22
CA ASP A 2 -1.85 1.83 15.89
C ASP A 2 -1.25 3.14 15.38
N ILE A 3 -0.76 3.15 14.15
CA ILE A 3 -0.15 4.29 13.48
C ILE A 3 -0.88 4.54 12.18
N VAL A 4 -1.26 5.81 11.96
CA VAL A 4 -1.85 6.28 10.70
C VAL A 4 -0.87 7.25 10.05
N VAL A 5 -0.59 7.04 8.77
CA VAL A 5 0.28 7.92 7.96
C VAL A 5 -0.50 8.41 6.74
N ASP A 6 -0.46 9.72 6.52
CA ASP A 6 -0.91 10.34 5.28
C ASP A 6 0.25 10.34 4.25
N TYR A 7 0.05 9.68 3.11
CA TYR A 7 1.02 9.61 2.01
C TYR A 7 0.29 9.69 0.67
N ASN A 8 0.75 10.57 -0.24
CA ASN A 8 0.13 10.80 -1.55
C ASN A 8 -1.40 11.01 -1.48
N GLY A 9 -1.87 11.77 -0.48
CA GLY A 9 -3.29 12.05 -0.29
C GLY A 9 -4.13 10.85 0.19
N ARG A 10 -3.50 9.75 0.62
CA ARG A 10 -4.15 8.54 1.13
C ARG A 10 -3.66 8.24 2.54
N ARG A 11 -4.56 7.69 3.37
CA ARG A 11 -4.24 7.21 4.72
C ARG A 11 -3.87 5.73 4.72
N PHE A 12 -2.78 5.41 5.39
CA PHE A 12 -2.30 4.06 5.59
C PHE A 12 -2.23 3.75 7.07
N HIS A 13 -2.82 2.62 7.46
CA HIS A 13 -2.81 2.12 8.83
C HIS A 13 -1.76 1.03 8.98
N GLY A 14 -1.07 1.02 10.12
CA GLY A 14 -0.19 -0.06 10.52
C GLY A 14 -0.33 -0.30 12.01
N VAL A 15 -0.51 -1.58 12.36
CA VAL A 15 -0.70 -2.02 13.74
C VAL A 15 0.50 -2.85 14.15
N GLY A 16 1.07 -2.54 15.30
CA GLY A 16 2.15 -3.32 15.91
C GLY A 16 1.71 -3.92 17.23
N LEU A 17 1.97 -5.21 17.42
CA LEU A 17 1.70 -5.93 18.66
C LEU A 17 3.01 -6.36 19.32
N ALA A 18 3.31 -5.74 20.45
CA ALA A 18 4.39 -6.09 21.36
C ALA A 18 4.07 -5.49 22.74
N THR A 19 4.63 -6.07 23.80
CA THR A 19 4.56 -5.53 25.16
C THR A 19 5.36 -4.23 25.28
N ASP A 20 6.50 -4.16 24.59
CA ASP A 20 7.30 -2.95 24.52
C ASP A 20 6.70 -1.94 23.52
N ILE A 21 6.55 -0.69 23.96
CA ILE A 21 5.91 0.36 23.16
C ILE A 21 6.78 0.80 21.98
N VAL A 22 8.11 0.76 22.10
CA VAL A 22 9.06 1.15 21.04
C VAL A 22 9.07 0.06 19.98
N GLU A 23 9.14 -1.20 20.38
CA GLU A 23 9.05 -2.35 19.47
C GLU A 23 7.69 -2.39 18.77
N SER A 24 6.60 -2.17 19.52
CA SER A 24 5.24 -2.10 18.96
C SER A 24 5.13 -0.97 17.93
N SER A 25 5.71 0.20 18.20
CA SER A 25 5.72 1.34 17.27
C SER A 25 6.54 1.05 16.00
N ALA A 26 7.70 0.41 16.14
CA ALA A 26 8.53 0.01 15.00
C ALA A 26 7.80 -0.98 14.09
N LYS A 27 7.14 -1.99 14.65
CA LYS A 27 6.32 -2.96 13.91
C LYS A 27 5.16 -2.28 13.16
N ALA A 28 4.45 -1.37 13.83
CA ALA A 28 3.37 -0.60 13.21
C ALA A 28 3.87 0.18 11.98
N MET A 29 5.01 0.86 12.09
CA MET A 29 5.59 1.61 10.98
C MET A 29 6.01 0.72 9.81
N VAL A 30 6.63 -0.44 10.07
CA VAL A 30 6.98 -1.41 9.02
C VAL A 30 5.72 -1.86 8.26
N HIS A 31 4.61 -2.11 8.96
CA HIS A 31 3.35 -2.44 8.30
C HIS A 31 2.79 -1.30 7.44
N VAL A 32 2.86 -0.04 7.91
CA VAL A 32 2.50 1.13 7.10
C VAL A 32 3.32 1.16 5.80
N LEU A 33 4.64 1.06 5.90
CA LEU A 33 5.54 1.15 4.74
C LEU A 33 5.28 0.02 3.72
N ASN A 34 5.07 -1.21 4.22
CA ASN A 34 4.70 -2.34 3.37
C ASN A 34 3.36 -2.11 2.66
N ASN A 35 2.37 -1.55 3.37
CA ASN A 35 1.07 -1.24 2.80
C ASN A 35 1.16 -0.16 1.71
N ILE A 36 1.98 0.88 1.93
CA ILE A 36 2.26 1.92 0.92
C ILE A 36 2.88 1.29 -0.33
N TRP A 37 3.94 0.50 -0.16
CA TRP A 37 4.62 -0.15 -1.28
C TRP A 37 3.67 -1.07 -2.07
N ARG A 38 2.89 -1.90 -1.36
CA ARG A 38 1.89 -2.78 -1.99
C ARG A 38 0.82 -2.00 -2.76
N ALA A 39 0.37 -0.86 -2.23
CA ALA A 39 -0.62 -0.03 -2.91
C ALA A 39 -0.08 0.54 -4.23
N ALA A 40 1.18 0.97 -4.24
CA ALA A 40 1.84 1.44 -5.46
C ALA A 40 1.99 0.31 -6.50
N GLU A 41 2.33 -0.91 -6.07
CA GLU A 41 2.48 -2.03 -6.98
C GLU A 41 1.14 -2.48 -7.58
N VAL A 42 0.07 -2.49 -6.78
CA VAL A 42 -1.29 -2.76 -7.27
C VAL A 42 -1.72 -1.72 -8.30
N GLU A 43 -1.39 -0.44 -8.10
CA GLU A 43 -1.72 0.63 -9.04
C GLU A 43 -1.04 0.44 -10.40
N LYS A 44 0.24 0.07 -10.42
CA LYS A 44 0.96 -0.27 -11.66
C LYS A 44 0.30 -1.42 -12.41
N GLU A 45 -0.08 -2.49 -11.70
CA GLU A 45 -0.72 -3.65 -12.32
C GLU A 45 -2.12 -3.32 -12.87
N LEU A 46 -2.87 -2.44 -12.21
CA LEU A 46 -4.16 -1.97 -12.71
C LEU A 46 -3.99 -1.13 -13.99
N GLN A 47 -3.01 -0.25 -14.04
CA GLN A 47 -2.69 0.53 -15.24
C GLN A 47 -2.29 -0.38 -16.41
N ARG A 48 -1.41 -1.36 -16.18
CA ARG A 48 -1.01 -2.35 -17.19
C ARG A 48 -2.20 -3.12 -17.74
N LYS A 49 -3.12 -3.56 -16.87
CA LYS A 49 -4.35 -4.27 -17.28
C LYS A 49 -5.30 -3.37 -18.06
N ALA A 50 -5.41 -2.09 -17.71
CA ALA A 50 -6.23 -1.13 -18.44
C ALA A 50 -5.70 -0.92 -19.87
N GLN A 51 -4.40 -0.68 -20.02
CA GLN A 51 -3.76 -0.49 -21.33
C GLN A 51 -3.91 -1.73 -22.23
N ASN A 52 -3.71 -2.93 -21.68
CA ASN A 52 -3.90 -4.17 -22.44
C ASN A 52 -5.36 -4.35 -22.93
N LYS A 53 -6.33 -3.87 -22.15
CA LYS A 53 -7.75 -3.94 -22.54
C LYS A 53 -8.09 -2.97 -23.67
N GLU A 54 -7.45 -1.81 -23.71
CA GLU A 54 -7.62 -0.82 -24.79
C GLU A 54 -7.02 -1.34 -26.09
N ASN A 55 -5.77 -1.84 -26.05
CA ASN A 55 -5.11 -2.41 -27.23
C ASN A 55 -5.91 -3.56 -27.86
N ASN A 56 -6.53 -4.42 -27.02
CA ASN A 56 -7.33 -5.55 -27.49
C ASN A 56 -8.69 -5.15 -28.08
N LYS A 57 -9.16 -3.91 -27.88
CA LYS A 57 -10.40 -3.41 -28.50
C LYS A 57 -10.16 -2.79 -29.88
N GLU A 58 -8.96 -2.26 -30.12
CA GLU A 58 -8.58 -1.69 -31.42
C GLU A 58 -8.22 -2.76 -32.46
N THR A 59 -8.00 -4.00 -32.02
CA THR A 59 -7.64 -5.14 -32.88
C THR A 59 -8.82 -6.04 -33.31
N VAL A 60 -10.07 -5.67 -33.00
CA VAL A 60 -11.28 -6.44 -33.36
C VAL A 60 -12.17 -5.63 -34.29
#